data_AF-F4WWJ7-F1
#
_entry.id   AF-F4WWJ7-F1
#
_cell.length_a   1.000
_cell.length_b   1.000
_cell.length_c   1.000
_cell.angle_alpha   90.00
_cell.angle_beta   90.00
_cell.angle_gamma   90.00
#
_symmetry.space_group_name_H-M   'P 1'
#
loop_
_entity.id
_entity.type
_entity.pdbx_description
1 polymer ?
#
loop_
_entity_poly.entity_id
_entity_poly.type
_entity_poly.pdbx_seq_one_letter_code
_entity_poly.pdbx_strand_id
1 'polypeptide(L)'
;MSFKRGCFHAANVTYDYKQYSDLIFINTYMDFRGCIQLWMYKHLSEYYRANAKLVIPKITYQNESINQNQESSMNLVHLSSVVKINDISVGNLFYDGAWQKPIKGMYWKHNDSLWANATDTDIKKCYQSAWKGYKTWSIMSIETRIQMLSRFMSILKFTGKFILAAIVERWIKFPYFYGNIQGHIENEMIEILYIRKPFLGVIILREENENILFFRLMQSLITGNSVIVMFDANFCNPSSYYDMFSRCGIPPGVINLLSHENISSLEAKLCLEDYTTYANRYFLKGTSIQTYITPFLRLTIPKRILIPLQ
;
A
#
# COMPACT_ATOMS: atom_id res chain seq x y z
N MET A 1 -51.60 22.91 -24.32
CA MET A 1 -51.51 21.79 -23.35
C MET A 1 -50.09 21.25 -23.38
N SER A 2 -49.48 21.06 -22.22
CA SER A 2 -48.06 20.77 -22.00
C SER A 2 -47.61 19.37 -22.45
N PHE A 3 -46.38 19.32 -22.99
CA PHE A 3 -45.38 18.25 -23.11
C PHE A 3 -45.61 16.87 -22.45
N LYS A 4 -45.10 15.79 -23.10
CA LYS A 4 -43.79 15.17 -22.74
C LYS A 4 -43.39 13.91 -23.55
N ARG A 5 -42.08 13.89 -23.87
CA ARG A 5 -41.06 12.81 -23.88
C ARG A 5 -41.32 11.54 -24.72
N GLY A 6 -40.36 11.02 -25.48
CA GLY A 6 -38.95 11.35 -25.62
C GLY A 6 -38.26 10.23 -26.40
N CYS A 7 -37.61 10.58 -27.51
CA CYS A 7 -36.89 9.64 -28.37
C CYS A 7 -35.49 9.39 -27.82
N PHE A 8 -35.14 8.12 -27.61
CA PHE A 8 -33.79 7.63 -27.79
C PHE A 8 -33.68 7.16 -29.23
N HIS A 9 -32.79 7.77 -30.03
CA HIS A 9 -32.30 7.14 -31.25
C HIS A 9 -30.78 7.32 -31.33
N ALA A 10 -30.11 6.18 -31.35
CA ALA A 10 -28.75 6.04 -31.81
C ALA A 10 -28.65 6.58 -33.25
N ALA A 11 -27.69 7.46 -33.50
CA ALA A 11 -27.32 7.83 -34.85
C ALA A 11 -26.01 7.13 -35.21
N ASN A 12 -26.13 6.34 -36.28
CA ASN A 12 -25.11 5.57 -36.97
C ASN A 12 -23.84 6.38 -37.25
N VAL A 13 -22.69 5.73 -37.07
CA VAL A 13 -21.39 6.21 -37.55
C VAL A 13 -21.25 5.83 -39.02
N THR A 14 -21.25 6.83 -39.90
CA THR A 14 -20.78 6.70 -41.28
C THR A 14 -19.32 7.17 -41.32
N TYR A 15 -18.42 6.32 -41.80
CA TYR A 15 -17.02 6.71 -42.02
C TYR A 15 -16.89 7.41 -43.37
N ASP A 16 -16.41 8.64 -43.36
CA ASP A 16 -15.84 9.28 -44.54
C ASP A 16 -14.36 9.59 -44.23
N TYR A 17 -13.47 9.00 -45.01
CA TYR A 17 -12.03 9.19 -44.87
C TYR A 17 -11.64 10.50 -45.56
N LYS A 18 -11.47 11.58 -44.80
CA LYS A 18 -10.66 12.74 -45.22
C LYS A 18 -9.97 13.43 -44.05
N GLN A 19 -8.74 13.85 -44.33
CA GLN A 19 -7.68 14.32 -43.44
C GLN A 19 -7.92 15.72 -42.83
N TYR A 20 -7.50 15.88 -41.57
CA TYR A 20 -7.24 17.09 -40.76
C TYR A 20 -8.39 18.06 -40.39
N SER A 21 -8.71 18.14 -39.10
CA SER A 21 -8.38 19.26 -38.18
C SER A 21 -9.11 19.11 -36.83
N ASP A 22 -8.55 19.70 -35.79
CA ASP A 22 -8.77 19.42 -34.38
C ASP A 22 -10.23 19.47 -33.89
N LEU A 23 -10.66 18.41 -33.20
CA LEU A 23 -11.92 18.36 -32.47
C LEU A 23 -11.67 18.73 -31.00
N ILE A 24 -11.81 20.02 -30.68
CA ILE A 24 -11.76 20.52 -29.30
C ILE A 24 -13.17 20.46 -28.71
N PHE A 25 -13.39 19.54 -27.77
CA PHE A 25 -14.60 19.53 -26.94
C PHE A 25 -14.45 20.53 -25.78
N ILE A 26 -15.06 21.71 -25.89
CA ILE A 26 -15.19 22.65 -24.77
C ILE A 26 -16.53 22.37 -24.07
N ASN A 27 -16.47 21.69 -22.92
CA ASN A 27 -17.61 21.56 -22.02
C ASN A 27 -17.70 22.84 -21.15
N THR A 28 -18.81 23.57 -21.26
CA THR A 28 -19.07 24.86 -20.59
C THR A 28 -19.24 24.78 -19.06
N TYR A 29 -19.09 23.59 -18.46
CA TYR A 29 -19.17 23.38 -17.01
C TYR A 29 -17.81 23.25 -16.29
N MET A 30 -16.68 23.56 -16.96
CA MET A 30 -15.36 23.56 -16.31
C MET A 30 -14.91 24.98 -15.94
N ASP A 31 -14.96 25.31 -14.65
CA ASP A 31 -14.41 26.54 -14.09
C ASP A 31 -12.87 26.42 -14.02
N PHE A 32 -12.17 27.22 -14.83
CA PHE A 32 -10.70 27.22 -14.95
C PHE A 32 -10.03 28.17 -13.96
N ARG A 33 -10.47 28.17 -12.69
CA ARG A 33 -9.70 28.80 -11.61
C ARG A 33 -8.67 27.81 -11.05
N GLY A 34 -7.47 27.85 -11.62
CA GLY A 34 -6.23 27.62 -10.89
C GLY A 34 -5.70 26.19 -10.68
N CYS A 35 -6.41 25.12 -11.09
CA CYS A 35 -5.85 23.76 -11.07
C CYS A 35 -6.58 22.85 -12.09
N ILE A 36 -6.04 22.68 -13.29
CA ILE A 36 -6.52 21.61 -14.20
C ILE A 36 -5.96 20.28 -13.69
N GLN A 37 -6.68 19.64 -12.78
CA GLN A 37 -6.51 18.22 -12.52
C GLN A 37 -7.17 17.48 -13.68
N LEU A 38 -6.36 16.99 -14.63
CA LEU A 38 -6.81 16.18 -15.77
C LEU A 38 -7.82 15.12 -15.28
N TRP A 39 -9.04 15.17 -15.83
CA TRP A 39 -10.21 14.39 -15.38
C TRP A 39 -9.94 12.89 -15.23
N MET A 40 -9.09 12.32 -16.09
CA MET A 40 -8.67 10.92 -16.02
C MET A 40 -7.97 10.56 -14.69
N TYR A 41 -7.13 11.46 -14.17
CA TYR A 41 -6.45 11.23 -12.90
C TYR A 41 -7.35 11.47 -11.70
N LYS A 42 -8.34 12.36 -11.83
CA LYS A 42 -9.39 12.54 -10.81
C LYS A 42 -10.17 11.24 -10.64
N HIS A 43 -10.64 10.63 -11.74
CA HIS A 43 -11.40 9.37 -11.71
C HIS A 43 -10.60 8.19 -11.13
N LEU A 44 -9.32 8.02 -11.52
CA LEU A 44 -8.45 7.00 -10.92
C LEU A 44 -8.21 7.28 -9.42
N SER A 45 -7.89 8.51 -9.04
CA SER A 45 -7.68 8.86 -7.63
C SER A 45 -8.94 8.67 -6.79
N GLU A 46 -10.13 8.92 -7.35
CA GLU A 46 -11.41 8.75 -6.68
C GLU A 46 -11.78 7.27 -6.55
N TYR A 47 -11.56 6.44 -7.58
CA TYR A 47 -11.82 5.00 -7.56
C TYR A 47 -11.01 4.27 -6.47
N TYR A 48 -9.71 4.54 -6.37
CA TYR A 48 -8.89 3.88 -5.35
C TYR A 48 -9.02 4.51 -3.97
N ARG A 49 -9.27 5.83 -3.87
CA ARG A 49 -9.67 6.46 -2.60
C ARG A 49 -11.00 5.88 -2.14
N ALA A 50 -11.92 5.54 -3.04
CA ALA A 50 -13.14 4.81 -2.72
C ALA A 50 -12.81 3.39 -2.24
N ASN A 51 -11.90 2.65 -2.87
CA ASN A 51 -11.47 1.32 -2.37
C ASN A 51 -10.82 1.38 -0.97
N ALA A 52 -9.90 2.31 -0.71
CA ALA A 52 -9.35 2.52 0.63
C ALA A 52 -10.44 2.93 1.64
N LYS A 53 -11.39 3.76 1.21
CA LYS A 53 -12.60 4.10 1.98
C LYS A 53 -13.60 2.96 2.09
N LEU A 54 -13.50 1.86 1.33
CA LEU A 54 -14.38 0.68 1.42
C LEU A 54 -13.82 -0.36 2.38
N VAL A 55 -12.49 -0.47 2.49
CA VAL A 55 -11.83 -1.37 3.45
C VAL A 55 -12.20 -1.00 4.90
N ILE A 56 -12.18 0.28 5.27
CA ILE A 56 -12.49 0.73 6.64
C ILE A 56 -13.94 0.41 7.06
N PRO A 57 -14.99 0.73 6.27
CA PRO A 57 -16.36 0.32 6.54
C PRO A 57 -16.54 -1.19 6.53
N LYS A 58 -15.93 -1.96 5.62
CA LYS A 58 -16.10 -3.43 5.62
C LYS A 58 -15.53 -4.07 6.89
N ILE A 59 -14.34 -3.64 7.33
CA ILE A 59 -13.76 -4.03 8.62
C ILE A 59 -14.68 -3.60 9.79
N THR A 60 -15.49 -2.55 9.62
CA THR A 60 -16.42 -2.06 10.65
C THR A 60 -17.75 -2.82 10.65
N TYR A 61 -18.37 -3.05 9.49
CA TYR A 61 -19.69 -3.69 9.32
C TYR A 61 -19.68 -5.22 9.53
N GLN A 62 -18.59 -5.92 9.22
CA GLN A 62 -18.49 -7.37 9.49
C GLN A 62 -18.49 -7.70 11.00
N ASN A 63 -18.38 -6.71 11.89
CA ASN A 63 -18.50 -6.91 13.34
C ASN A 63 -19.95 -7.06 13.82
N GLU A 64 -20.95 -6.61 13.04
CA GLU A 64 -22.37 -6.66 13.45
C GLU A 64 -23.09 -7.92 12.97
N SER A 65 -22.58 -8.56 11.91
CA SER A 65 -23.17 -9.78 11.36
C SER A 65 -22.06 -10.79 11.08
N ILE A 66 -21.77 -11.65 12.05
CA ILE A 66 -21.44 -13.08 11.86
C ILE A 66 -21.23 -13.67 13.25
N ASN A 67 -22.02 -14.72 13.52
CA ASN A 67 -21.93 -15.58 14.68
C ASN A 67 -20.48 -15.94 15.01
N GLN A 68 -20.21 -16.05 16.31
CA GLN A 68 -19.06 -16.75 16.85
C GLN A 68 -19.13 -18.23 16.45
N ASN A 69 -18.89 -18.54 15.18
CA ASN A 69 -18.47 -19.89 14.83
C ASN A 69 -17.09 -20.02 15.45
N GLN A 70 -17.02 -20.69 16.60
CA GLN A 70 -15.76 -21.23 17.12
C GLN A 70 -15.17 -22.07 15.99
N GLU A 71 -14.26 -21.49 15.20
CA GLU A 71 -13.29 -22.28 14.44
C GLU A 71 -12.52 -23.08 15.48
N SER A 72 -12.95 -24.33 15.67
CA SER A 72 -12.29 -25.34 16.49
C SER A 72 -10.96 -25.67 15.83
N SER A 73 -9.95 -24.83 16.05
CA SER A 73 -8.57 -25.13 15.69
C SER A 73 -7.89 -25.83 16.86
N MET A 74 -7.23 -26.96 16.56
CA MET A 74 -6.42 -27.69 17.53
C MET A 74 -5.12 -26.96 17.91
N ASN A 75 -4.71 -25.94 17.15
CA ASN A 75 -3.45 -25.23 17.37
C ASN A 75 -3.61 -23.93 18.18
N LEU A 76 -4.84 -23.56 18.53
CA LEU A 76 -5.13 -22.32 19.23
C LEU A 76 -4.85 -22.45 20.73
N VAL A 77 -4.07 -21.52 21.26
CA VAL A 77 -3.68 -21.44 22.66
C VAL A 77 -4.09 -20.08 23.20
N HIS A 78 -4.81 -20.07 24.32
CA HIS A 78 -5.09 -18.85 25.06
C HIS A 78 -3.98 -18.62 26.10
N LEU A 79 -3.16 -17.59 25.89
CA LEU A 79 -2.09 -17.23 26.83
C LEU A 79 -2.66 -16.35 27.95
N SER A 80 -2.88 -16.94 29.14
CA SER A 80 -3.09 -16.15 30.36
C SER A 80 -1.75 -15.60 30.87
N SER A 81 -1.80 -14.51 31.65
CA SER A 81 -0.61 -13.80 32.17
C SER A 81 0.31 -14.61 33.10
N VAL A 82 0.05 -15.91 33.32
CA VAL A 82 0.65 -16.75 34.37
C VAL A 82 1.51 -17.90 33.81
N VAL A 83 1.55 -18.12 32.50
CA VAL A 83 2.37 -19.21 31.93
C VAL A 83 3.85 -18.81 31.96
N LYS A 84 4.70 -19.59 32.65
CA LYS A 84 6.17 -19.49 32.55
C LYS A 84 6.60 -20.05 31.19
N ILE A 85 6.70 -19.18 30.20
CA ILE A 85 7.08 -19.49 28.81
C ILE A 85 8.62 -19.40 28.70
N ASN A 86 9.36 -20.19 29.48
CA ASN A 86 10.81 -19.99 29.52
C ASN A 86 11.53 -20.49 28.25
N ASP A 87 10.91 -21.37 27.45
CA ASP A 87 11.56 -21.98 26.27
C ASP A 87 10.78 -21.82 24.93
N ILE A 88 9.63 -21.13 24.92
CA ILE A 88 8.80 -20.98 23.70
C ILE A 88 8.84 -19.52 23.23
N SER A 89 9.21 -19.31 21.97
CA SER A 89 9.20 -17.97 21.37
C SER A 89 7.76 -17.49 21.16
N VAL A 90 7.45 -16.25 21.58
CA VAL A 90 6.11 -15.66 21.43
C VAL A 90 6.17 -14.48 20.47
N GLY A 91 5.57 -14.64 19.31
CA GLY A 91 5.43 -13.59 18.30
C GLY A 91 4.12 -12.84 18.44
N ASN A 92 4.21 -11.55 18.75
CA ASN A 92 3.06 -10.65 18.85
C ASN A 92 2.74 -9.98 17.49
N LEU A 93 1.63 -9.26 17.44
CA LEU A 93 1.32 -8.36 16.32
C LEU A 93 2.23 -7.13 16.39
N PHE A 94 2.41 -6.40 15.29
CA PHE A 94 3.17 -5.14 15.29
C PHE A 94 2.37 -4.02 14.64
N TYR A 95 2.02 -3.00 15.40
CA TYR A 95 1.36 -1.79 14.89
C TYR A 95 1.52 -0.63 15.90
N ASP A 96 1.28 0.60 15.46
CA ASP A 96 1.56 1.84 16.20
C ASP A 96 3.02 1.93 16.67
N GLY A 97 3.95 1.29 15.94
CA GLY A 97 5.38 1.31 16.22
C GLY A 97 5.81 0.43 17.41
N ALA A 98 4.95 -0.47 17.89
CA ALA A 98 5.26 -1.37 19.00
C ALA A 98 4.66 -2.78 18.79
N TRP A 99 5.18 -3.73 19.55
CA TRP A 99 4.63 -5.09 19.65
C TRP A 99 3.34 -5.09 20.48
N GLN A 100 2.30 -5.74 19.97
CA GLN A 100 0.94 -5.72 20.51
C GLN A 100 0.45 -7.15 20.74
N LYS A 101 0.03 -7.46 21.96
CA LYS A 101 -0.64 -8.73 22.24
C LYS A 101 -1.99 -8.76 21.50
N PRO A 102 -2.43 -9.92 20.98
CA PRO A 102 -3.75 -10.05 20.37
C PRO A 102 -4.81 -9.77 21.42
N ILE A 103 -5.88 -9.07 21.03
CA ILE A 103 -6.90 -8.58 21.98
C ILE A 103 -7.57 -9.70 22.79
N LYS A 104 -7.81 -10.86 22.17
CA LYS A 104 -8.38 -12.03 22.84
C LYS A 104 -7.34 -12.91 23.53
N GLY A 105 -6.05 -12.53 23.55
CA GLY A 105 -4.98 -13.35 24.11
C GLY A 105 -4.77 -14.69 23.39
N MET A 106 -5.28 -14.80 22.16
CA MET A 106 -5.25 -16.03 21.36
C MET A 106 -4.01 -16.09 20.49
N TYR A 107 -3.33 -17.23 20.52
CA TYR A 107 -2.15 -17.53 19.73
C TYR A 107 -2.34 -18.86 19.01
N TRP A 108 -1.56 -19.12 17.96
CA TRP A 108 -1.49 -20.39 17.27
C TRP A 108 -0.06 -20.92 17.32
N LYS A 109 0.09 -22.25 17.47
CA LYS A 109 1.40 -22.90 17.57
C LYS A 109 1.96 -23.25 16.19
N HIS A 110 3.22 -22.90 15.95
CA HIS A 110 3.98 -23.31 14.76
C HIS A 110 5.49 -23.20 14.98
N ASN A 111 6.25 -24.22 14.56
CA ASN A 111 7.72 -24.31 14.72
C ASN A 111 8.21 -23.90 16.12
N ASP A 112 7.66 -24.57 17.14
CA ASP A 112 7.97 -24.32 18.57
C ASP A 112 7.80 -22.87 19.04
N SER A 113 7.02 -22.10 18.30
CA SER A 113 6.68 -20.72 18.59
C SER A 113 5.17 -20.55 18.69
N LEU A 114 4.74 -19.56 19.47
CA LEU A 114 3.35 -19.12 19.57
C LEU A 114 3.21 -17.79 18.85
N TRP A 115 2.36 -17.75 17.85
CA TRP A 115 2.12 -16.55 17.04
C TRP A 115 0.75 -15.98 17.33
N ALA A 116 0.64 -14.66 17.45
CA ALA A 116 -0.62 -14.01 17.74
C ALA A 116 -1.67 -14.38 16.68
N ASN A 117 -2.90 -14.62 17.13
CA ASN A 117 -4.02 -14.90 16.24
C ASN A 117 -4.92 -13.66 16.17
N ALA A 118 -4.74 -12.84 15.14
CA ALA A 118 -5.36 -11.53 15.02
C ALA A 118 -6.89 -11.61 14.86
N THR A 119 -7.63 -10.98 15.77
CA THR A 119 -9.08 -10.84 15.67
C THR A 119 -9.48 -9.68 14.75
N ASP A 120 -10.77 -9.55 14.44
CA ASP A 120 -11.30 -8.38 13.71
C ASP A 120 -10.93 -7.05 14.37
N THR A 121 -10.92 -7.02 15.70
CA THR A 121 -10.55 -5.79 16.41
C THR A 121 -9.06 -5.49 16.27
N ASP A 122 -8.21 -6.52 16.25
CA ASP A 122 -6.77 -6.36 15.99
C ASP A 122 -6.52 -5.86 14.57
N ILE A 123 -7.19 -6.45 13.58
CA ILE A 123 -7.11 -6.05 12.16
C ILE A 123 -7.53 -4.58 12.02
N LYS A 124 -8.63 -4.17 12.65
CA LYS A 124 -9.11 -2.78 12.64
C LYS A 124 -8.08 -1.81 13.22
N LYS A 125 -7.51 -2.11 14.40
CA LYS A 125 -6.49 -1.26 15.04
C LYS A 125 -5.23 -1.17 14.18
N CYS A 126 -4.75 -2.30 13.67
CA CYS A 126 -3.59 -2.35 12.79
C CYS A 126 -3.81 -1.53 11.50
N TYR A 127 -4.98 -1.63 10.87
CA TYR A 127 -5.30 -0.83 9.69
C TYR A 127 -5.36 0.67 10.01
N GLN A 128 -5.93 1.06 11.16
CA GLN A 128 -5.94 2.45 11.60
C GLN A 128 -4.53 2.99 11.86
N SER A 129 -3.67 2.20 12.48
CA SER A 129 -2.24 2.47 12.61
C SER A 129 -1.59 2.67 11.24
N ALA A 130 -1.81 1.73 10.31
CA ALA A 130 -1.28 1.81 8.95
C ALA A 130 -1.70 3.10 8.25
N TRP A 131 -2.98 3.46 8.35
CA TRP A 131 -3.51 4.69 7.75
C TRP A 131 -2.89 5.96 8.34
N LYS A 132 -2.67 6.01 9.67
CA LYS A 132 -1.94 7.11 10.31
C LYS A 132 -0.48 7.16 9.83
N GLY A 133 0.18 6.00 9.78
CA GLY A 133 1.54 5.87 9.25
C GLY A 133 1.66 6.38 7.83
N TYR A 134 0.72 6.02 6.95
CA TYR A 134 0.64 6.55 5.58
C TYR A 134 0.55 8.07 5.54
N LYS A 135 -0.35 8.68 6.33
CA LYS A 135 -0.49 10.14 6.37
C LYS A 135 0.81 10.83 6.72
N THR A 136 1.58 10.28 7.67
CA THR A 136 2.89 10.80 8.05
C THR A 136 3.95 10.53 6.97
N TRP A 137 4.00 9.32 6.43
CA TRP A 137 5.04 8.86 5.51
C TRP A 137 4.94 9.46 4.10
N SER A 138 3.70 9.66 3.64
CA SER A 138 3.42 10.19 2.29
C SER A 138 3.74 11.66 2.13
N ILE A 139 3.73 12.44 3.22
CA ILE A 139 4.10 13.87 3.19
C ILE A 139 5.60 14.10 3.37
N MET A 140 6.35 13.10 3.87
CA MET A 140 7.81 13.19 3.94
C MET A 140 8.42 13.32 2.54
N SER A 141 9.55 14.02 2.44
CA SER A 141 10.28 14.08 1.18
C SER A 141 10.86 12.71 0.84
N ILE A 142 11.08 12.46 -0.45
CA ILE A 142 11.74 11.23 -0.89
C ILE A 142 13.15 11.10 -0.33
N GLU A 143 13.84 12.23 -0.15
CA GLU A 143 15.16 12.30 0.47
C GLU A 143 15.15 11.83 1.93
N THR A 144 14.17 12.29 2.73
CA THR A 144 14.01 11.82 4.11
C THR A 144 13.76 10.32 4.16
N ARG A 145 12.90 9.80 3.26
CA ARG A 145 12.66 8.35 3.17
C ARG A 145 13.95 7.59 2.80
N ILE A 146 14.72 8.09 1.84
CA ILE A 146 16.01 7.54 1.43
C ILE A 146 17.02 7.52 2.58
N GLN A 147 17.09 8.59 3.37
CA GLN A 147 18.00 8.66 4.53
C GLN A 147 17.64 7.60 5.58
N MET A 148 16.35 7.44 5.91
CA MET A 148 15.90 6.41 6.86
C MET A 148 16.17 4.99 6.33
N LEU A 149 15.87 4.72 5.06
CA LEU A 149 16.14 3.42 4.43
C LEU A 149 17.64 3.14 4.28
N SER A 150 18.47 4.18 4.10
CA SER A 150 19.93 4.05 4.08
C SER A 150 20.47 3.62 5.45
N ARG A 151 19.92 4.14 6.56
CA ARG A 151 20.27 3.66 7.91
C ARG A 151 19.92 2.19 8.08
N PHE A 152 18.76 1.78 7.58
CA PHE A 152 18.33 0.39 7.61
C PHE A 152 19.25 -0.51 6.78
N MET A 153 19.62 -0.09 5.57
CA MET A 153 20.62 -0.76 4.74
C MET A 153 21.94 -0.97 5.49
N SER A 154 22.43 0.04 6.21
CA SER A 154 23.67 -0.06 7.00
C SER A 154 23.55 -1.09 8.12
N ILE A 155 22.42 -1.14 8.83
CA ILE A 155 22.16 -2.17 9.86
C ILE A 155 22.16 -3.55 9.21
N LEU A 156 21.49 -3.73 8.07
CA LEU A 156 21.49 -5.02 7.35
C LEU A 156 22.90 -5.46 6.96
N LYS A 157 23.74 -4.54 6.46
CA LYS A 157 25.16 -4.83 6.14
C LYS A 157 25.93 -5.25 7.40
N PHE A 158 25.72 -4.53 8.51
CA PHE A 158 26.37 -4.85 9.79
C PHE A 158 25.96 -6.21 10.35
N THR A 159 24.69 -6.61 10.17
CA THR A 159 24.19 -7.93 10.61
C THR A 159 24.43 -9.05 9.59
N GLY A 160 25.22 -8.82 8.54
CA GLY A 160 25.55 -9.82 7.51
C GLY A 160 24.43 -10.13 6.51
N LYS A 161 23.34 -9.35 6.49
CA LYS A 161 22.18 -9.51 5.58
C LYS A 161 22.42 -8.81 4.23
N PHE A 162 23.50 -9.20 3.54
CA PHE A 162 23.98 -8.50 2.34
C PHE A 162 23.00 -8.51 1.17
N ILE A 163 22.25 -9.61 0.95
CA ILE A 163 21.26 -9.70 -0.13
C ILE A 163 20.13 -8.69 0.10
N LEU A 164 19.60 -8.61 1.31
CA LEU A 164 18.57 -7.64 1.66
C LEU A 164 19.11 -6.20 1.57
N ALA A 165 20.34 -5.97 2.02
CA ALA A 165 20.98 -4.67 1.87
C ALA A 165 21.10 -4.24 0.40
N ALA A 166 21.44 -5.16 -0.52
CA ALA A 166 21.50 -4.89 -1.94
C ALA A 166 20.12 -4.54 -2.54
N ILE A 167 19.05 -5.18 -2.04
CA ILE A 167 17.66 -4.83 -2.41
C ILE A 167 17.35 -3.40 -1.98
N VAL A 168 17.65 -3.04 -0.72
CA VAL A 168 17.43 -1.67 -0.22
C VAL A 168 18.24 -0.66 -1.02
N GLU A 169 19.53 -0.95 -1.27
CA GLU A 169 20.44 -0.09 -2.03
C GLU A 169 19.90 0.22 -3.43
N ARG A 170 19.37 -0.80 -4.11
CA ARG A 170 18.77 -0.62 -5.43
C ARG A 170 17.56 0.32 -5.38
N TRP A 171 16.70 0.17 -4.38
CA TRP A 171 15.47 0.96 -4.26
C TRP A 171 15.68 2.40 -3.81
N ILE A 172 16.67 2.68 -2.97
CA ILE A 172 17.00 4.07 -2.61
C ILE A 172 17.64 4.85 -3.77
N LYS A 173 18.30 4.14 -4.71
CA LYS A 173 18.87 4.76 -5.92
C LYS A 173 17.84 4.93 -7.05
N PHE A 174 16.80 4.08 -7.10
CA PHE A 174 15.80 4.07 -8.16
C PHE A 174 15.17 5.44 -8.47
N PRO A 175 14.77 6.26 -7.49
CA PRO A 175 14.14 7.56 -7.77
C PRO A 175 15.05 8.55 -8.48
N TYR A 176 16.37 8.41 -8.37
CA TYR A 176 17.31 9.25 -9.10
C TYR A 176 17.42 8.84 -10.58
N PHE A 177 17.20 7.56 -10.89
CA PHE A 177 17.18 7.06 -12.26
C PHE A 177 15.86 7.31 -12.97
N TYR A 178 14.75 7.18 -12.24
CA TYR A 178 13.42 7.45 -12.75
C TYR A 178 13.09 8.93 -12.52
N GLY A 179 13.63 9.80 -13.38
CA GLY A 179 13.54 11.27 -13.27
C GLY A 179 12.18 11.74 -12.73
N ASN A 180 12.14 12.07 -11.43
CA ASN A 180 10.89 12.32 -10.71
C ASN A 180 10.18 13.62 -11.11
N ILE A 181 10.86 14.45 -11.89
CA ILE A 181 10.41 15.76 -12.32
C ILE A 181 10.72 15.87 -13.80
N GLN A 182 9.67 15.84 -14.62
CA GLN A 182 9.76 16.25 -16.02
C GLN A 182 9.05 17.59 -16.13
N GLY A 183 9.69 18.56 -16.78
CA GLY A 183 9.10 19.88 -16.93
C GLY A 183 9.31 20.46 -18.32
N HIS A 184 8.42 21.36 -18.70
CA HIS A 184 8.59 22.20 -19.87
C HIS A 184 7.94 23.56 -19.61
N ILE A 185 8.38 24.55 -20.38
CA ILE A 185 7.77 25.87 -20.39
C ILE A 185 6.70 25.87 -21.49
N GLU A 186 5.48 26.22 -21.13
CA GLU A 186 4.35 26.40 -22.06
C GLU A 186 4.11 27.91 -22.23
N ASN A 187 4.07 28.35 -23.50
CA ASN A 187 3.79 29.72 -23.90
C ASN A 187 4.68 30.80 -23.24
N GLU A 188 5.93 30.47 -22.89
CA GLU A 188 6.93 31.36 -22.26
C GLU A 188 6.52 31.97 -20.90
N MET A 189 5.33 31.65 -20.41
CA MET A 189 4.69 32.29 -19.25
C MET A 189 4.42 31.31 -18.12
N ILE A 190 4.44 30.00 -18.40
CA ILE A 190 4.06 28.98 -17.42
C ILE A 190 5.07 27.83 -17.50
N GLU A 191 5.79 27.59 -16.41
CA GLU A 191 6.53 26.35 -16.22
C GLU A 191 5.60 25.26 -15.67
N ILE A 192 5.60 24.11 -16.34
CA ILE A 192 4.80 22.95 -15.96
C ILE A 192 5.74 21.88 -15.47
N LEU A 193 5.52 21.42 -14.23
CA LEU A 193 6.24 20.31 -13.64
C LEU A 193 5.32 19.11 -13.45
N TYR A 194 5.72 17.97 -13.97
CA TYR A 194 5.12 16.67 -13.70
C TYR A 194 5.91 16.00 -12.60
N ILE A 195 5.30 15.90 -11.42
CA ILE A 195 5.84 15.15 -10.29
C ILE A 195 4.99 13.92 -10.02
N ARG A 196 5.50 12.96 -9.24
CA ARG A 196 4.69 11.83 -8.77
C ARG A 196 4.50 11.89 -7.26
N LYS A 197 3.27 11.66 -6.80
CA LYS A 197 2.89 11.60 -5.39
C LYS A 197 2.51 10.17 -4.99
N PRO A 198 2.65 9.77 -3.71
CA PRO A 198 2.16 8.49 -3.22
C PRO A 198 0.65 8.32 -3.49
N PHE A 199 0.22 7.17 -4.01
CA PHE A 199 -1.14 6.96 -4.54
C PHE A 199 -2.09 6.28 -3.56
N LEU A 200 -1.68 5.17 -2.96
CA LEU A 200 -2.63 4.12 -2.56
C LEU A 200 -2.98 4.13 -1.07
N GLY A 201 -2.07 4.59 -0.22
CA GLY A 201 -2.31 4.57 1.22
C GLY A 201 -1.61 3.40 1.90
N VAL A 202 -2.38 2.34 2.11
CA VAL A 202 -1.97 1.11 2.80
C VAL A 202 -1.85 -0.04 1.80
N ILE A 203 -0.66 -0.61 1.69
CA ILE A 203 -0.36 -1.78 0.86
C ILE A 203 -0.34 -3.03 1.74
N ILE A 204 -0.95 -4.11 1.27
CA ILE A 204 -0.94 -5.40 1.94
C ILE A 204 0.11 -6.28 1.27
N LEU A 205 1.01 -6.88 2.05
CA LEU A 205 2.05 -7.78 1.53
C LEU A 205 1.98 -9.14 2.20
N ARG A 206 2.27 -10.16 1.41
CA ARG A 206 2.41 -11.56 1.82
C ARG A 206 3.24 -12.30 0.78
N GLU A 207 4.39 -12.82 1.16
CA GLU A 207 5.25 -13.59 0.25
C GLU A 207 5.89 -14.76 0.99
N GLU A 208 6.11 -15.87 0.30
CA GLU A 208 6.83 -17.04 0.83
C GLU A 208 8.34 -16.75 0.93
N ASN A 209 8.87 -16.01 -0.04
CA ASN A 209 10.29 -15.71 -0.14
C ASN A 209 10.64 -14.36 0.48
N GLU A 210 11.58 -14.36 1.43
CA GLU A 210 12.06 -13.16 2.13
C GLU A 210 12.55 -12.06 1.16
N ASN A 211 13.32 -12.42 0.12
CA ASN A 211 13.83 -11.45 -0.83
C ASN A 211 12.71 -10.79 -1.64
N ILE A 212 11.68 -11.56 -2.03
CA ILE A 212 10.52 -11.01 -2.75
C ILE A 212 9.71 -10.09 -1.83
N LEU A 213 9.52 -10.48 -0.57
CA LEU A 213 8.86 -9.64 0.44
C LEU A 213 9.58 -8.30 0.59
N PHE A 214 10.89 -8.34 0.81
CA PHE A 214 11.70 -7.14 0.97
C PHE A 214 11.72 -6.27 -0.28
N PHE A 215 11.75 -6.89 -1.46
CA PHE A 215 11.69 -6.16 -2.72
C PHE A 215 10.40 -5.32 -2.82
N ARG A 216 9.24 -5.93 -2.56
CA ARG A 216 7.94 -5.24 -2.60
C ARG A 216 7.73 -4.28 -1.44
N LEU A 217 8.28 -4.59 -0.27
CA LEU A 217 8.30 -3.70 0.88
C LEU A 217 9.05 -2.42 0.55
N MET A 218 10.27 -2.52 0.01
CA MET A 218 11.05 -1.34 -0.38
C MET A 218 10.38 -0.52 -1.48
N GLN A 219 9.76 -1.17 -2.48
CA GLN A 219 8.93 -0.50 -3.49
C GLN A 219 7.81 0.33 -2.86
N SER A 220 7.11 -0.25 -1.89
CA SER A 220 5.97 0.40 -1.22
C SER A 220 6.44 1.56 -0.34
N LEU A 221 7.54 1.37 0.39
CA LEU A 221 8.09 2.38 1.30
C LEU A 221 8.68 3.56 0.54
N ILE A 222 9.49 3.34 -0.50
CA ILE A 222 10.13 4.45 -1.23
C ILE A 222 9.09 5.34 -1.92
N THR A 223 7.99 4.74 -2.38
CA THR A 223 6.85 5.42 -3.00
C THR A 223 5.92 6.12 -2.00
N GLY A 224 6.23 6.07 -0.69
CA GLY A 224 5.50 6.80 0.35
C GLY A 224 4.20 6.13 0.80
N ASN A 225 4.04 4.83 0.56
CA ASN A 225 2.91 4.05 1.07
C ASN A 225 3.28 3.39 2.41
N SER A 226 2.31 3.16 3.28
CA SER A 226 2.47 2.30 4.45
C SER A 226 2.15 0.85 4.09
N VAL A 227 2.61 -0.09 4.91
CA VAL A 227 2.49 -1.51 4.63
C VAL A 227 1.93 -2.28 5.83
N ILE A 228 1.07 -3.25 5.56
CA ILE A 228 0.69 -4.32 6.48
C ILE A 228 1.19 -5.62 5.88
N VAL A 229 2.08 -6.32 6.58
CA VAL A 229 2.51 -7.67 6.21
C VAL A 229 1.59 -8.68 6.90
N MET A 230 1.05 -9.62 6.12
CA MET A 230 0.32 -10.78 6.62
C MET A 230 1.26 -11.98 6.74
N PHE A 231 1.16 -12.71 7.85
CA PHE A 231 2.00 -13.86 8.16
C PHE A 231 1.16 -15.06 8.64
N ASP A 232 1.50 -16.25 8.16
CA ASP A 232 1.03 -17.56 8.65
C ASP A 232 2.18 -18.59 8.58
N ALA A 233 1.89 -19.88 8.79
CA ALA A 233 2.86 -20.98 8.72
C ALA A 233 3.60 -21.12 7.37
N ASN A 234 3.04 -20.64 6.27
CA ASN A 234 3.54 -20.84 4.91
C ASN A 234 4.27 -19.60 4.37
N PHE A 235 4.06 -18.43 4.96
CA PHE A 235 4.63 -17.16 4.48
C PHE A 235 5.78 -16.66 5.33
N CYS A 236 6.63 -15.83 4.72
CA CYS A 236 7.80 -15.26 5.36
C CYS A 236 7.41 -14.35 6.54
N ASN A 237 8.16 -14.47 7.63
CA ASN A 237 8.00 -13.66 8.82
C ASN A 237 9.10 -12.60 8.93
N PRO A 238 8.82 -11.31 8.67
CA PRO A 238 9.81 -10.25 8.83
C PRO A 238 9.95 -9.74 10.27
N SER A 239 9.39 -10.42 11.28
CA SER A 239 9.36 -9.99 12.69
C SER A 239 10.72 -9.53 13.23
N SER A 240 11.80 -10.23 12.87
CA SER A 240 13.17 -9.92 13.30
C SER A 240 13.71 -8.56 12.82
N TYR A 241 13.04 -7.90 11.87
CA TYR A 241 13.45 -6.61 11.30
C TYR A 241 12.68 -5.41 11.85
N TYR A 242 11.55 -5.60 12.55
CA TYR A 242 10.69 -4.49 12.98
C TYR A 242 11.36 -3.54 13.96
N ASP A 243 12.11 -4.08 14.92
CA ASP A 243 12.88 -3.26 15.85
C ASP A 243 13.98 -2.47 15.12
N MET A 244 14.55 -3.04 14.06
CA MET A 244 15.54 -2.34 13.22
C MET A 244 14.89 -1.17 12.48
N PHE A 245 13.70 -1.37 11.91
CA PHE A 245 12.94 -0.28 11.27
C PHE A 245 12.63 0.85 12.24
N SER A 246 12.18 0.52 13.46
CA SER A 246 11.93 1.52 14.51
C SER A 246 13.20 2.30 14.86
N ARG A 247 14.35 1.62 15.01
CA ARG A 247 15.65 2.27 15.27
C ARG A 247 16.12 3.16 14.12
N CYS A 248 15.70 2.89 12.89
CA CYS A 248 16.02 3.75 11.74
C CYS A 248 15.20 5.05 11.71
N GLY A 249 14.23 5.20 12.62
CA GLY A 249 13.32 6.33 12.68
C GLY A 249 12.14 6.20 11.72
N ILE A 250 11.84 4.99 11.22
CA ILE A 250 10.62 4.78 10.44
C ILE A 250 9.41 5.07 11.35
N PRO A 251 8.49 5.96 10.93
CA PRO A 251 7.39 6.36 11.80
C PRO A 251 6.48 5.19 12.23
N PRO A 252 5.87 5.28 13.42
CA PRO A 252 4.83 4.36 13.86
C PRO A 252 3.73 4.18 12.80
N GLY A 253 3.37 2.93 12.55
CA GLY A 253 2.33 2.55 11.59
C GLY A 253 2.78 2.54 10.13
N VAL A 254 4.01 2.89 9.78
CA VAL A 254 4.46 2.78 8.38
C VAL A 254 4.66 1.33 7.96
N ILE A 255 5.11 0.47 8.86
CA ILE A 255 5.25 -0.98 8.66
C ILE A 255 4.51 -1.65 9.81
N ASN A 256 3.63 -2.59 9.49
CA ASN A 256 2.78 -3.28 10.45
C ASN A 256 2.78 -4.78 10.14
N LEU A 257 2.55 -5.62 11.15
CA LEU A 257 2.47 -7.07 11.06
C LEU A 257 1.14 -7.55 11.63
N LEU A 258 0.44 -8.39 10.85
CA LEU A 258 -0.67 -9.20 11.34
C LEU A 258 -0.36 -10.67 11.10
N SER A 259 -0.63 -11.49 12.11
CA SER A 259 -0.52 -12.94 12.03
C SER A 259 -1.86 -13.57 12.33
N HIS A 260 -2.18 -14.65 11.62
CA HIS A 260 -3.37 -15.44 11.83
C HIS A 260 -3.08 -16.87 11.36
N GLU A 261 -3.66 -17.87 12.03
CA GLU A 261 -3.45 -19.28 11.62
C GLU A 261 -3.98 -19.53 10.21
N ASN A 262 -5.17 -19.01 9.92
CA ASN A 262 -5.77 -19.03 8.59
C ASN A 262 -5.55 -17.69 7.88
N ILE A 263 -4.62 -17.65 6.94
CA ILE A 263 -4.30 -16.44 6.18
C ILE A 263 -5.48 -15.90 5.36
N SER A 264 -6.39 -16.77 4.91
CA SER A 264 -7.54 -16.38 4.10
C SER A 264 -8.51 -15.50 4.88
N SER A 265 -8.55 -15.65 6.21
CA SER A 265 -9.28 -14.74 7.10
C SER A 265 -8.72 -13.32 7.05
N LEU A 266 -7.40 -13.14 6.91
CA LEU A 266 -6.78 -11.82 6.74
C LEU A 266 -7.00 -11.29 5.31
N GLU A 267 -6.82 -12.13 4.29
CA GLU A 267 -6.99 -11.74 2.88
C GLU A 267 -8.40 -11.20 2.60
N ALA A 268 -9.45 -11.90 3.03
CA ALA A 268 -10.83 -11.51 2.78
C ALA A 268 -11.20 -10.14 3.38
N LYS A 269 -10.53 -9.78 4.50
CA LYS A 269 -10.74 -8.54 5.25
C LYS A 269 -9.89 -7.39 4.72
N LEU A 270 -8.64 -7.66 4.31
CA LEU A 270 -7.68 -6.63 3.91
C LEU A 270 -7.61 -6.39 2.39
N CYS A 271 -7.65 -7.45 1.59
CA CYS A 271 -7.48 -7.37 0.13
C CYS A 271 -8.79 -7.19 -0.63
N LEU A 272 -9.93 -7.58 -0.03
CA LEU A 272 -11.28 -7.61 -0.65
C LEU A 272 -11.46 -8.62 -1.80
N GLU A 273 -10.39 -9.28 -2.21
CA GLU A 273 -10.27 -10.27 -3.28
C GLU A 273 -9.13 -11.23 -2.93
N ASP A 274 -8.83 -12.22 -3.79
CA ASP A 274 -7.68 -13.08 -3.59
C ASP A 274 -6.36 -12.29 -3.67
N TYR A 275 -5.38 -12.63 -2.83
CA TYR A 275 -4.14 -11.87 -2.76
C TYR A 275 -3.37 -11.88 -4.09
N THR A 276 -3.48 -12.92 -4.91
CA THR A 276 -2.74 -12.99 -6.18
C THR A 276 -3.24 -11.91 -7.14
N THR A 277 -4.56 -11.77 -7.28
CA THR A 277 -5.18 -10.71 -8.07
C THR A 277 -4.87 -9.33 -7.49
N TYR A 278 -4.98 -9.18 -6.16
CA TYR A 278 -4.61 -7.95 -5.47
C TYR A 278 -3.15 -7.54 -5.76
N ALA A 279 -2.21 -8.46 -5.59
CA ALA A 279 -0.79 -8.20 -5.76
C ALA A 279 -0.43 -7.86 -7.21
N ASN A 280 -1.03 -8.55 -8.18
CA ASN A 280 -0.78 -8.32 -9.61
C ASN A 280 -1.24 -6.93 -10.10
N ARG A 281 -2.14 -6.25 -9.38
CA ARG A 281 -2.51 -4.86 -9.66
C ARG A 281 -1.37 -3.88 -9.42
N TYR A 282 -0.46 -4.19 -8.50
CA TYR A 282 0.62 -3.29 -8.09
C TYR A 282 1.98 -3.81 -8.53
N PHE A 283 2.24 -5.09 -8.32
CA PHE A 283 3.54 -5.71 -8.54
C PHE A 283 3.57 -6.51 -9.83
N LEU A 284 4.74 -6.58 -10.43
CA LEU A 284 5.03 -7.49 -11.54
C LEU A 284 6.01 -8.55 -11.06
N LYS A 285 5.89 -9.76 -11.61
CA LYS A 285 6.88 -10.83 -11.44
C LYS A 285 7.91 -10.76 -12.58
N GLY A 286 9.16 -11.09 -12.29
CA GLY A 286 10.23 -11.18 -13.28
C GLY A 286 11.49 -10.39 -12.90
N THR A 287 12.43 -10.31 -13.85
CA THR A 287 13.73 -9.65 -13.68
C THR A 287 13.95 -8.48 -14.63
N SER A 288 12.98 -8.19 -15.50
CA SER A 288 13.06 -7.10 -16.48
C SER A 288 13.01 -5.73 -15.81
N ILE A 289 13.52 -4.70 -16.49
CA ILE A 289 13.42 -3.30 -16.03
C ILE A 289 11.97 -2.87 -15.77
N GLN A 290 11.02 -3.46 -16.50
CA GLN A 290 9.59 -3.20 -16.35
C GLN A 290 9.06 -3.62 -14.98
N THR A 291 9.69 -4.63 -14.35
CA THR A 291 9.41 -5.08 -12.97
C THR A 291 9.73 -4.00 -11.94
N TYR A 292 10.55 -3.01 -12.29
CA TYR A 292 10.88 -1.88 -11.42
C TYR A 292 9.99 -0.67 -11.70
N ILE A 293 9.85 -0.31 -12.98
CA ILE A 293 9.12 0.88 -13.42
C ILE A 293 7.62 0.74 -13.18
N THR A 294 7.04 -0.40 -13.53
CA THR A 294 5.57 -0.56 -13.48
C THR A 294 5.04 -0.49 -12.06
N PRO A 295 5.64 -1.17 -11.05
CA PRO A 295 5.18 -1.02 -9.68
C PRO A 295 5.36 0.40 -9.15
N PHE A 296 6.48 1.07 -9.47
CA PHE A 296 6.65 2.47 -9.11
C PHE A 296 5.52 3.35 -9.65
N LEU A 297 5.16 3.15 -10.93
CA LEU A 297 4.04 3.85 -11.57
C LEU A 297 2.68 3.51 -10.93
N ARG A 298 2.43 2.24 -10.60
CA ARG A 298 1.16 1.78 -10.01
C ARG A 298 1.00 2.23 -8.55
N LEU A 299 2.10 2.42 -7.84
CA LEU A 299 2.14 2.83 -6.43
C LEU A 299 2.11 4.38 -6.24
N THR A 300 2.12 5.15 -7.33
CA THR A 300 2.18 6.63 -7.32
C THR A 300 1.22 7.27 -8.33
N ILE A 301 0.71 8.50 -8.09
CA ILE A 301 -0.11 9.30 -9.02
C ILE A 301 0.78 10.38 -9.63
N PRO A 302 0.70 10.67 -10.94
CA PRO A 302 1.22 11.93 -11.45
C PRO A 302 0.46 13.14 -10.88
N LYS A 303 1.18 14.19 -10.53
CA LYS A 303 0.65 15.51 -10.17
C LYS A 303 1.32 16.55 -11.05
N ARG A 304 0.51 17.38 -11.70
CA ARG A 304 0.95 18.58 -12.41
C ARG A 304 1.07 19.74 -11.43
N ILE A 305 2.16 20.50 -11.50
CA ILE A 305 2.37 21.78 -10.82
C ILE A 305 2.54 22.83 -11.91
N LEU A 306 1.87 23.96 -11.76
CA LEU A 306 1.94 25.12 -12.66
C LEU A 306 2.66 26.24 -11.90
N ILE A 307 3.74 26.76 -12.47
CA ILE A 307 4.51 27.88 -11.91
C ILE A 307 4.46 29.00 -12.94
N PRO A 308 3.79 30.13 -12.65
CA PRO A 308 3.86 31.31 -13.50
C PRO A 308 5.29 31.86 -13.55
N LEU A 309 5.80 32.12 -14.75
CA LEU A 309 7.03 32.86 -14.95
C LEU A 309 6.66 34.35 -14.91
N GLN A 310 7.23 35.06 -13.93
CA GLN A 310 7.06 36.51 -13.74
C GLN A 310 8.03 37.30 -14.61
#